data_AF-A0A9W3EUA2-F1
#
_entry.id   AF-A0A9W3EUA2-F1
#
_cell.length_a   1.000
_cell.length_b   1.000
_cell.length_c   1.000
_cell.angle_alpha   90.00
_cell.angle_beta   90.00
_cell.angle_gamma   90.00
#
_symmetry.space_group_name_H-M   'P 1'
#
loop_
_entity.id
_entity.type
_entity.pdbx_description
1 polymer ?
#
loop_
_entity_poly.entity_id
_entity_poly.type
_entity_poly.pdbx_seq_one_letter_code
_entity_poly.pdbx_strand_id
1 'polypeptide(L)'
;MFKHSEETCQRLVAAGGLDAVLYWCRRTDPALLRHCALALANCALHGGQAVQRRMVEKRAAEWLFPLAFSKEDELLRLHACLAVAVLATNKEVEREVERSGTLALVEPLVASLDPGRFARCLVDASDTSQGRGPDDLQRLVPLLDSSRLEAQCICAFYLCAEAAIKSLQGKTKVFSDIGAIQSLKRLVSYSTNGTTSALAKRALRLLGEEVPRPILPCVASWKEAEVQTWLQQIGFSQYCESFREQQVDGDLLLRLTEEELQTDLGMKSGITRKRFFRELTELKTFANYATCDRSNLADWLGSLDPRFRQYTYGLVSCGLDRSLLHRVSEQQLLEDCGIRLGVHRARILTAAREMLHSPLPCTGCKPSGDTPDVFISYRRNSGSQLASLLKVHLQLHGFSVFIDVEKLEAGKFEDKLIQSVTDARNFVLVLSAGALDKCMQDHDCKDWVHKEIVTALSCGKNIVPVIDGFEWPEPQALPEDMQAVLSFNGIKWSHEYQEATIEKIIRFLQGRSSRDSSAGSDTSLEGAVPLGPT
;
A
#
# COMPACT_ATOMS: atom_id res chain seq x y z
N MET A 1 31.15 19.83 21.44
CA MET A 1 31.66 18.46 21.66
C MET A 1 31.43 17.64 20.39
N PHE A 2 32.33 16.71 20.04
CA PHE A 2 32.22 15.80 18.88
C PHE A 2 32.20 16.42 17.46
N LYS A 3 32.84 17.58 17.24
CA LYS A 3 32.85 18.27 15.92
C LYS A 3 34.20 18.25 15.19
N HIS A 4 35.23 17.61 15.75
CA HIS A 4 36.61 17.78 15.25
C HIS A 4 37.00 16.73 14.21
N SER A 5 37.12 15.46 14.62
CA SER A 5 37.43 14.35 13.71
C SER A 5 36.86 13.03 14.22
N GLU A 6 36.81 12.02 13.35
CA GLU A 6 36.41 10.67 13.73
C GLU A 6 37.26 10.12 14.88
N GLU A 7 38.58 10.34 14.83
CA GLU A 7 39.52 9.93 15.89
C GLU A 7 39.17 10.57 17.23
N THR A 8 38.88 11.88 17.26
CA THR A 8 38.47 12.55 18.50
C THR A 8 37.16 11.99 19.03
N CYS A 9 36.21 11.66 18.16
CA CYS A 9 34.94 11.06 18.57
C CYS A 9 35.16 9.67 19.16
N GLN A 10 35.99 8.84 18.52
CA GLN A 10 36.34 7.51 19.02
C GLN A 10 37.01 7.59 20.40
N ARG A 11 37.97 8.49 20.59
CA ARG A 11 38.65 8.69 21.88
C ARG A 11 37.69 9.16 22.97
N LEU A 12 36.81 10.12 22.66
CA LEU A 12 35.81 10.61 23.61
C LEU A 12 34.79 9.54 23.99
N VAL A 13 34.37 8.71 23.03
CA VAL A 13 33.44 7.59 23.29
C VAL A 13 34.13 6.50 24.13
N ALA A 14 35.40 6.18 23.83
CA ALA A 14 36.18 5.19 24.57
C ALA A 14 36.47 5.64 26.01
N ALA A 15 36.72 6.93 26.23
CA ALA A 15 37.00 7.51 27.54
C ALA A 15 35.75 7.75 28.41
N GLY A 16 34.56 7.36 27.96
CA GLY A 16 33.31 7.52 28.72
C GLY A 16 32.62 8.89 28.56
N GLY A 17 33.08 9.73 27.63
CA GLY A 17 32.44 11.01 27.34
C GLY A 17 31.01 10.86 26.79
N LEU A 18 30.76 9.79 26.01
CA LEU A 18 29.41 9.46 25.56
C LEU A 18 28.49 9.08 26.73
N ASP A 19 28.99 8.29 27.69
CA ASP A 19 28.22 7.89 28.88
C ASP A 19 27.80 9.08 29.73
N ALA A 20 28.69 10.07 29.88
CA ALA A 20 28.39 11.31 30.58
C ALA A 20 27.23 12.07 29.90
N VAL A 21 27.27 12.22 28.57
CA VAL A 21 26.21 12.90 27.82
C VAL A 21 24.88 12.14 27.93
N LEU A 22 24.90 10.81 27.79
CA LEU A 22 23.69 9.98 27.94
C LEU A 22 23.12 10.03 29.36
N TYR A 23 23.97 10.14 30.38
CA TYR A 23 23.53 10.34 31.75
C TYR A 23 22.86 11.71 31.95
N TRP A 24 23.41 12.77 31.33
CA TRP A 24 22.84 14.12 31.41
C TRP A 24 21.52 14.29 30.66
N CYS A 25 21.20 13.42 29.69
CA CYS A 25 19.87 13.37 29.06
C CYS A 25 18.71 13.13 30.05
N ARG A 26 18.99 12.69 31.28
CA ARG A 26 17.99 12.49 32.35
C ARG A 26 17.67 13.77 33.14
N ARG A 27 18.44 14.84 32.94
CA ARG A 27 18.26 16.11 33.65
C ARG A 27 17.12 16.91 33.00
N THR A 28 16.67 17.96 33.68
CA THR A 28 15.57 18.83 33.24
C THR A 28 16.03 20.23 32.84
N ASP A 29 17.34 20.53 32.93
CA ASP A 29 17.86 21.83 32.53
C ASP A 29 17.81 21.99 30.99
N PRO A 30 17.05 22.97 30.46
CA PRO A 30 16.87 23.12 29.01
C PRO A 30 18.19 23.39 28.27
N ALA A 31 19.10 24.19 28.84
CA ALA A 31 20.36 24.51 28.20
C ALA A 31 21.29 23.28 28.13
N LEU A 32 21.41 22.53 29.23
CA LEU A 32 22.13 21.26 29.25
C LEU A 32 21.56 20.26 28.25
N LEU A 33 20.24 20.11 28.19
CA LEU A 33 19.59 19.18 27.25
C LEU A 33 19.85 19.57 25.79
N ARG A 34 19.81 20.87 25.45
CA ARG A 34 20.20 21.37 24.12
C ARG A 34 21.62 20.95 23.76
N HIS A 35 22.55 21.13 24.69
CA HIS A 35 23.94 20.72 24.48
C HIS A 35 24.10 19.20 24.34
N CYS A 36 23.32 18.40 25.09
CA CYS A 36 23.33 16.94 24.97
C CYS A 36 22.81 16.48 23.60
N ALA A 37 21.66 16.98 23.16
CA ALA A 37 21.10 16.64 21.84
C ALA A 37 22.05 17.04 20.70
N LEU A 38 22.60 18.26 20.75
CA LEU A 38 23.56 18.72 19.76
C LEU A 38 24.86 17.90 19.77
N ALA A 39 25.35 17.52 20.96
CA ALA A 39 26.54 16.68 21.09
C ALA A 39 26.31 15.29 20.48
N LEU A 40 25.15 14.67 20.72
CA LEU A 40 24.79 13.38 20.12
C LEU A 40 24.62 13.49 18.60
N ALA A 41 24.01 14.58 18.10
CA ALA A 41 23.91 14.83 16.65
C ALA A 41 25.30 14.95 15.99
N ASN A 42 26.21 15.71 16.60
CA ASN A 42 27.58 15.83 16.09
C ASN A 42 28.33 14.49 16.19
N CYS A 43 28.17 13.74 17.29
CA CYS A 43 28.78 12.42 17.44
C CYS A 43 28.32 11.45 16.35
N ALA A 44 27.04 11.48 15.99
CA ALA A 44 26.50 10.69 14.89
C ALA A 44 27.03 11.13 13.51
N LEU A 45 27.16 12.45 13.27
CA LEU A 45 27.62 13.03 12.00
C LEU A 45 29.13 12.93 11.76
N HIS A 46 29.94 12.98 12.83
CA HIS A 46 31.40 13.05 12.76
C HIS A 46 32.12 11.81 13.32
N GLY A 47 31.39 10.87 13.93
CA GLY A 47 32.00 9.71 14.60
C GLY A 47 32.32 8.52 13.68
N GLY A 48 31.75 8.48 12.48
CA GLY A 48 31.85 7.34 11.57
C GLY A 48 31.09 6.09 12.06
N GLN A 49 31.14 5.02 11.27
CA GLN A 49 30.32 3.82 11.50
C GLN A 49 30.61 3.13 12.84
N ALA A 50 31.88 3.07 13.25
CA ALA A 50 32.28 2.42 14.51
C ALA A 50 31.68 3.13 15.73
N VAL A 51 31.70 4.47 15.74
CA VAL A 51 31.10 5.25 16.84
C VAL A 51 29.58 5.12 16.81
N GLN A 52 28.94 5.16 15.65
CA GLN A 52 27.49 4.97 15.52
C GLN A 52 27.05 3.62 16.11
N ARG A 53 27.78 2.52 15.84
CA ARG A 53 27.55 1.22 16.48
C ARG A 53 27.62 1.31 18.00
N ARG A 54 28.68 1.92 18.54
CA ARG A 54 28.84 2.11 20.00
C ARG A 54 27.75 2.98 20.62
N MET A 55 27.27 4.00 19.91
CA MET A 55 26.15 4.83 20.35
C MET A 55 24.87 4.00 20.49
N VAL A 56 24.57 3.17 19.50
CA VAL A 56 23.37 2.33 19.51
C VAL A 56 23.48 1.18 20.52
N GLU A 57 24.65 0.54 20.66
CA GLU A 57 24.93 -0.44 21.71
C GLU A 57 24.69 0.15 23.12
N LYS A 58 25.05 1.42 23.33
CA LYS A 58 24.80 2.17 24.56
C LYS A 58 23.40 2.78 24.64
N ARG A 59 22.48 2.36 23.76
CA ARG A 59 21.06 2.78 23.73
C ARG A 59 20.85 4.28 23.56
N ALA A 60 21.74 4.96 22.84
CA ALA A 60 21.63 6.40 22.61
C ALA A 60 20.29 6.80 21.95
N ALA A 61 19.74 5.97 21.06
CA ALA A 61 18.45 6.22 20.40
C ALA A 61 17.26 6.21 21.38
N GLU A 62 17.29 5.34 22.39
CA GLU A 62 16.28 5.31 23.48
C GLU A 62 16.38 6.57 24.34
N TRP A 63 17.60 6.98 24.68
CA TRP A 63 17.84 8.20 25.47
C TRP A 63 17.50 9.49 24.71
N LEU A 64 17.41 9.47 23.38
CA LEU A 64 16.95 10.60 22.58
C LEU A 64 15.42 10.75 22.58
N PHE A 65 14.66 9.73 22.99
CA PHE A 65 13.20 9.77 23.01
C PHE A 65 12.64 10.90 23.89
N PRO A 66 13.07 11.08 25.17
CA PRO A 66 12.58 12.18 26.00
C PRO A 66 12.91 13.57 25.42
N LEU A 67 14.06 13.71 24.74
CA LEU A 67 14.49 14.97 24.14
C LEU A 67 13.64 15.30 22.90
N ALA A 68 13.37 14.31 22.05
CA ALA A 68 12.51 14.46 20.87
C ALA A 68 11.03 14.67 21.23
N PHE A 69 10.57 14.10 22.35
CA PHE A 69 9.20 14.21 22.84
C PHE A 69 8.95 15.46 23.71
N SER A 70 10.00 16.17 24.12
CA SER A 70 9.86 17.40 24.93
C SER A 70 8.90 18.40 24.27
N LYS A 71 8.08 19.11 25.05
CA LYS A 71 7.13 20.11 24.52
C LYS A 71 7.64 21.54 24.63
N GLU A 72 8.69 21.75 25.40
CA GLU A 72 9.15 23.07 25.84
C GLU A 72 10.07 23.74 24.81
N ASP A 73 10.77 22.96 23.99
CA ASP A 73 11.85 23.47 23.17
C ASP A 73 11.94 22.81 21.79
N GLU A 74 11.52 23.54 20.75
CA GLU A 74 11.54 23.09 19.37
C GLU A 74 12.98 22.79 18.86
N LEU A 75 13.99 23.56 19.31
CA LEU A 75 15.39 23.38 18.89
C LEU A 75 15.97 22.07 19.43
N LEU A 76 15.68 21.76 20.70
CA LEU A 76 16.07 20.53 21.36
C LEU A 76 15.55 19.31 20.59
N ARG A 77 14.25 19.32 20.27
CA ARG A 77 13.59 18.23 19.54
C ARG A 77 14.21 18.05 18.15
N LEU A 78 14.46 19.14 17.44
CA LEU A 78 15.04 19.08 16.10
C LEU A 78 16.46 18.49 16.10
N HIS A 79 17.30 18.89 17.06
CA HIS A 79 18.63 18.30 17.23
C HIS A 79 18.58 16.82 17.63
N ALA A 80 17.65 16.45 18.51
CA ALA A 80 17.44 15.06 18.87
C ALA A 80 17.01 14.25 17.64
N CYS A 81 16.02 14.71 16.89
CA CYS A 81 15.55 14.07 15.65
C CYS A 81 16.65 13.98 14.58
N LEU A 82 17.51 14.99 14.45
CA LEU A 82 18.68 14.92 13.57
C LEU A 82 19.62 13.78 13.98
N ALA A 83 19.92 13.65 15.27
CA ALA A 83 20.78 12.57 15.77
C ALA A 83 20.20 11.19 15.45
N VAL A 84 18.90 10.97 15.71
CA VAL A 84 18.25 9.67 15.42
C VAL A 84 18.19 9.39 13.93
N ALA A 85 17.85 10.39 13.11
CA ALA A 85 17.78 10.25 11.67
C ALA A 85 19.14 9.92 11.05
N VAL A 86 20.22 10.55 11.52
CA VAL A 86 21.59 10.24 11.07
C VAL A 86 21.95 8.80 11.45
N LEU A 87 21.67 8.37 12.69
CA LEU A 87 21.89 6.97 13.10
C LEU A 87 21.10 5.97 12.24
N ALA A 88 19.85 6.31 11.88
CA ALA A 88 18.99 5.47 11.04
C ALA A 88 19.47 5.33 9.58
N THR A 89 20.38 6.19 9.11
CA THR A 89 20.98 6.03 7.77
C THR A 89 22.01 4.90 7.71
N ASN A 90 22.54 4.47 8.86
CA ASN A 90 23.45 3.34 8.92
C ASN A 90 22.67 2.02 8.96
N LYS A 91 22.78 1.24 7.88
CA LYS A 91 22.07 -0.03 7.67
C LYS A 91 22.37 -1.09 8.72
N GLU A 92 23.53 -1.05 9.37
CA GLU A 92 23.90 -2.02 10.42
C GLU A 92 23.10 -1.84 11.71
N VAL A 93 22.64 -0.61 11.99
CA VAL A 93 21.96 -0.25 13.25
C VAL A 93 20.53 0.26 13.04
N GLU A 94 20.06 0.30 11.79
CA GLU A 94 18.75 0.82 11.41
C GLU A 94 17.63 0.13 12.21
N ARG A 95 17.68 -1.19 12.36
CA ARG A 95 16.65 -1.98 13.05
C ARG A 95 16.58 -1.67 14.54
N GLU A 96 17.71 -1.49 15.21
CA GLU A 96 17.78 -1.12 16.62
C GLU A 96 17.25 0.30 16.82
N VAL A 97 17.56 1.22 15.92
CA VAL A 97 17.05 2.59 15.96
C VAL A 97 15.53 2.61 15.73
N GLU A 98 15.00 1.81 14.81
CA GLU A 98 13.55 1.62 14.62
C GLU A 98 12.87 1.11 15.90
N ARG A 99 13.44 0.09 16.55
CA ARG A 99 12.91 -0.48 17.80
C ARG A 99 12.85 0.53 18.95
N SER A 100 13.67 1.58 18.94
CA SER A 100 13.63 2.63 19.97
C SER A 100 12.34 3.47 19.94
N GLY A 101 11.60 3.46 18.82
CA GLY A 101 10.38 4.25 18.65
C GLY A 101 10.60 5.75 18.42
N THR A 102 11.82 6.26 18.57
CA THR A 102 12.11 7.71 18.43
C THR A 102 11.96 8.22 17.00
N LEU A 103 12.14 7.36 15.98
CA LEU A 103 11.96 7.73 14.57
C LEU A 103 10.52 8.18 14.25
N ALA A 104 9.52 7.60 14.93
CA ALA A 104 8.12 7.94 14.71
C ALA A 104 7.79 9.41 15.05
N LEU A 105 8.65 10.08 15.82
CA LEU A 105 8.48 11.48 16.19
C LEU A 105 9.03 12.47 15.15
N VAL A 106 9.88 12.01 14.21
CA VAL A 106 10.62 12.89 13.29
C VAL A 106 9.71 13.54 12.26
N GLU A 107 8.91 12.76 11.55
CA GLU A 107 8.07 13.27 10.47
C GLU A 107 6.94 14.19 10.98
N PRO A 108 6.20 13.85 12.06
CA PRO A 108 5.22 14.75 12.66
C PRO A 108 5.82 16.06 13.17
N LEU A 109 7.03 16.00 13.77
CA LEU A 109 7.74 17.20 14.20
C LEU A 109 8.04 18.10 13.01
N VAL A 110 8.70 17.55 11.97
CA VAL A 110 9.10 18.31 10.78
C VAL A 110 7.88 18.91 10.07
N ALA A 111 6.76 18.18 9.99
CA ALA A 111 5.52 18.67 9.42
C ALA A 111 4.91 19.85 10.21
N SER A 112 5.12 19.90 11.53
CA SER A 112 4.59 20.96 12.40
C SER A 112 5.41 22.25 12.42
N LEU A 113 6.67 22.22 11.98
CA LEU A 113 7.60 23.34 12.09
C LEU A 113 7.69 24.15 10.80
N ASP A 114 7.93 25.47 10.93
CA ASP A 114 8.24 26.34 9.79
C ASP A 114 9.76 26.56 9.65
N PRO A 115 10.38 26.18 8.51
CA PRO A 115 11.81 26.40 8.28
C PRO A 115 12.24 27.87 8.35
N GLY A 116 11.36 28.81 7.99
CA GLY A 116 11.65 30.25 8.00
C GLY A 116 11.70 30.84 9.40
N ARG A 117 10.85 30.39 10.32
CA ARG A 117 10.92 30.71 11.75
C ARG A 117 12.22 30.16 12.36
N PHE A 118 12.53 28.90 12.07
CA PHE A 118 13.78 28.28 12.54
C PHE A 118 15.02 28.99 12.01
N ALA A 119 15.05 29.37 10.72
CA ALA A 119 16.13 30.15 10.12
C ALA A 119 16.34 31.50 10.82
N ARG A 120 15.26 32.21 11.17
CA ARG A 120 15.35 33.46 11.94
C ARG A 120 15.93 33.23 13.33
N CYS A 121 15.46 32.21 14.05
CA CYS A 121 16.01 31.85 15.36
C CYS A 121 17.52 31.52 15.31
N LEU A 122 18.00 30.91 14.23
CA LEU A 122 19.43 30.65 14.03
C LEU A 122 20.25 31.91 13.72
N VAL A 123 19.69 32.84 12.95
CA VAL A 123 20.36 34.10 12.59
C VAL A 123 20.39 35.07 13.78
N ASP A 124 19.30 35.14 14.53
CA ASP A 124 19.15 36.00 15.71
C ASP A 124 19.99 35.49 16.90
N ALA A 125 20.29 34.19 16.94
CA ALA A 125 21.28 33.63 17.85
C ALA A 125 22.70 34.03 17.41
N SER A 126 23.38 34.83 18.22
CA SER A 126 24.72 35.37 17.93
C SER A 126 25.76 34.32 17.52
N ASP A 127 25.61 33.08 17.98
CA ASP A 127 26.54 31.97 17.73
C ASP A 127 26.41 31.31 16.34
N THR A 128 25.30 31.54 15.61
CA THR A 128 25.01 30.89 14.31
C THR A 128 24.51 31.86 13.24
N SER A 129 24.88 33.14 13.32
CA SER A 129 24.46 34.20 12.38
C SER A 129 24.65 33.87 10.89
N GLN A 130 25.64 33.03 10.57
CA GLN A 130 25.91 32.60 9.20
C GLN A 130 25.29 31.24 8.81
N GLY A 131 24.59 30.56 9.72
CA GLY A 131 24.17 29.17 9.58
C GLY A 131 25.36 28.20 9.57
N ARG A 132 25.14 26.98 9.06
CA ARG A 132 26.18 25.96 8.89
C ARG A 132 27.15 26.31 7.75
N GLY A 133 28.41 25.90 7.90
CA GLY A 133 29.44 26.03 6.87
C GLY A 133 29.29 24.98 5.75
N PRO A 134 30.04 25.11 4.64
CA PRO A 134 29.96 24.18 3.50
C PRO A 134 30.20 22.71 3.88
N ASP A 135 31.21 22.44 4.71
CA ASP A 135 31.55 21.07 5.13
C ASP A 135 30.45 20.41 5.95
N ASP A 136 29.78 21.18 6.82
CA ASP A 136 28.65 20.71 7.61
C ASP A 136 27.42 20.45 6.74
N LEU A 137 27.19 21.29 5.73
CA LEU A 137 26.10 21.09 4.76
C LEU A 137 26.34 19.86 3.89
N GLN A 138 27.57 19.65 3.44
CA GLN A 138 27.94 18.48 2.64
C GLN A 138 27.66 17.16 3.38
N ARG A 139 27.81 17.14 4.71
CA ARG A 139 27.48 15.97 5.54
C ARG A 139 25.97 15.67 5.64
N LEU A 140 25.12 16.66 5.39
CA LEU A 140 23.67 16.48 5.41
C LEU A 140 23.14 15.92 4.08
N VAL A 141 23.77 16.24 2.94
CA VAL A 141 23.32 15.82 1.60
C VAL A 141 23.06 14.30 1.50
N PRO A 142 23.93 13.39 2.01
CA PRO A 142 23.67 11.96 1.98
C PRO A 142 22.38 11.51 2.67
N LEU A 143 21.84 12.30 3.61
CA LEU A 143 20.57 12.01 4.27
C LEU A 143 19.38 12.13 3.30
N LEU A 144 19.45 13.04 2.32
CA LEU A 144 18.44 13.16 1.26
C LEU A 144 18.42 11.94 0.34
N ASP A 145 19.60 11.40 0.04
CA ASP A 145 19.75 10.24 -0.84
C ASP A 145 19.56 8.90 -0.09
N SER A 146 19.29 8.95 1.22
CA SER A 146 19.00 7.76 2.01
C SER A 146 17.62 7.20 1.66
N SER A 147 17.41 5.91 1.93
CA SER A 147 16.10 5.26 1.72
C SER A 147 15.08 5.56 2.84
N ARG A 148 15.43 6.39 3.83
CA ARG A 148 14.62 6.64 5.02
C ARG A 148 13.86 7.95 4.89
N LEU A 149 12.53 7.87 5.05
CA LEU A 149 11.67 9.05 5.01
C LEU A 149 12.05 10.05 6.10
N GLU A 150 12.34 9.58 7.31
CA GLU A 150 12.65 10.43 8.46
C GLU A 150 13.94 11.23 8.24
N ALA A 151 14.95 10.59 7.64
CA ALA A 151 16.22 11.24 7.29
C ALA A 151 16.07 12.24 6.13
N GLN A 152 15.26 11.90 5.13
CA GLN A 152 14.90 12.81 4.04
C GLN A 152 14.14 14.04 4.58
N CYS A 153 13.14 13.85 5.46
CA CYS A 153 12.36 14.90 6.10
C CYS A 153 13.24 15.89 6.85
N ILE A 154 14.05 15.39 7.79
CA ILE A 154 14.87 16.26 8.63
C ILE A 154 15.92 17.00 7.80
N CYS A 155 16.51 16.33 6.80
CA CYS A 155 17.51 16.96 5.95
C CYS A 155 16.89 18.02 5.04
N ALA A 156 15.75 17.75 4.40
CA ALA A 156 15.03 18.73 3.61
C ALA A 156 14.64 19.96 4.44
N PHE A 157 14.25 19.77 5.71
CA PHE A 157 14.00 20.86 6.64
C PHE A 157 15.25 21.73 6.89
N TYR A 158 16.38 21.10 7.26
CA TYR A 158 17.63 21.82 7.50
C TYR A 158 18.13 22.55 6.27
N LEU A 159 18.12 21.90 5.10
CA LEU A 159 18.53 22.54 3.85
C LEU A 159 17.58 23.67 3.44
N CYS A 160 16.27 23.54 3.71
CA CYS A 160 15.32 24.63 3.45
C CYS A 160 15.59 25.84 4.35
N ALA A 161 15.88 25.63 5.63
CA ALA A 161 16.24 26.71 6.55
C ALA A 161 17.58 27.37 6.15
N GLU A 162 18.59 26.57 5.83
CA GLU A 162 19.90 27.06 5.37
C GLU A 162 19.81 27.77 4.02
N ALA A 163 18.97 27.30 3.10
CA ALA A 163 18.71 27.98 1.84
C ALA A 163 18.14 29.38 2.08
N ALA A 164 17.24 29.56 3.06
CA ALA A 164 16.73 30.88 3.42
C ALA A 164 17.84 31.81 3.94
N ILE A 165 18.71 31.31 4.84
CA ILE A 165 19.84 32.06 5.40
C ILE A 165 20.82 32.47 4.29
N LYS A 166 21.24 31.51 3.45
CA LYS A 166 22.24 31.75 2.40
C LYS A 166 21.70 32.58 1.23
N SER A 167 20.40 32.51 0.96
CA SER A 167 19.71 33.37 -0.02
C SER A 167 19.77 34.84 0.42
N LEU A 168 19.49 35.14 1.69
CA LEU A 168 19.65 36.49 2.26
C LEU A 168 21.09 37.01 2.20
N GLN A 169 22.07 36.11 2.28
CA GLN A 169 23.50 36.46 2.23
C GLN A 169 24.07 36.52 0.80
N GLY A 170 23.30 36.12 -0.23
CA GLY A 170 23.80 35.99 -1.61
C GLY A 170 24.82 34.84 -1.81
N LYS A 171 24.87 33.85 -0.92
CA LYS A 171 25.84 32.72 -0.93
C LYS A 171 25.19 31.39 -1.34
N THR A 172 24.31 31.40 -2.33
CA THR A 172 23.55 30.21 -2.76
C THR A 172 24.38 29.19 -3.56
N LYS A 173 25.53 29.60 -4.13
CA LYS A 173 26.42 28.73 -4.93
C LYS A 173 26.88 27.46 -4.18
N VAL A 174 27.01 27.54 -2.85
CA VAL A 174 27.38 26.42 -1.99
C VAL A 174 26.48 25.19 -2.22
N PHE A 175 25.18 25.38 -2.49
CA PHE A 175 24.25 24.27 -2.72
C PHE A 175 24.46 23.55 -4.05
N SER A 176 24.99 24.26 -5.05
CA SER A 176 25.40 23.67 -6.33
C SER A 176 26.69 22.86 -6.14
N ASP A 177 27.67 23.45 -5.46
CA ASP A 177 29.00 22.84 -5.25
C ASP A 177 28.94 21.53 -4.45
N ILE A 178 28.06 21.46 -3.44
CA ILE A 178 27.86 20.23 -2.64
C ILE A 178 26.89 19.24 -3.30
N GLY A 179 26.28 19.57 -4.45
CA GLY A 179 25.34 18.71 -5.17
C GLY A 179 23.93 18.61 -4.57
N ALA A 180 23.57 19.45 -3.59
CA ALA A 180 22.27 19.39 -2.91
C ALA A 180 21.09 19.68 -3.84
N ILE A 181 21.27 20.55 -4.85
CA ILE A 181 20.20 20.93 -5.79
C ILE A 181 19.67 19.71 -6.54
N GLN A 182 20.55 18.83 -7.03
CA GLN A 182 20.13 17.65 -7.78
C GLN A 182 19.41 16.64 -6.88
N SER A 183 19.90 16.41 -5.65
CA SER A 183 19.22 15.54 -4.68
C SER A 183 17.84 16.08 -4.28
N LEU A 184 17.69 17.40 -4.14
CA LEU A 184 16.38 18.03 -3.89
C LEU A 184 15.42 17.89 -5.09
N LYS A 185 15.91 18.09 -6.32
CA LYS A 185 15.12 17.88 -7.55
C LYS A 185 14.62 16.43 -7.62
N ARG A 186 15.52 15.47 -7.39
CA ARG A 186 15.23 14.03 -7.32
C ARG A 186 14.17 13.71 -6.26
N LEU A 187 14.31 14.28 -5.06
CA LEU A 187 13.34 14.09 -3.99
C LEU A 187 11.95 14.57 -4.41
N VAL A 188 11.84 15.73 -5.06
CA VAL A 188 10.54 16.23 -5.56
C VAL A 188 9.96 15.31 -6.62
N SER A 189 10.78 14.85 -7.56
CA SER A 189 10.37 13.99 -8.67
C SER A 189 9.82 12.63 -8.21
N TYR A 190 10.44 11.99 -7.21
CA TYR A 190 10.08 10.66 -6.70
C TYR A 190 9.36 10.66 -5.34
N SER A 191 9.00 11.83 -4.79
CA SER A 191 8.35 11.92 -3.48
C SER A 191 6.94 11.30 -3.47
N THR A 192 6.67 10.44 -2.49
CA THR A 192 5.33 9.98 -2.11
C THR A 192 4.78 10.70 -0.88
N ASN A 193 5.64 11.41 -0.13
CA ASN A 193 5.28 12.13 1.09
C ASN A 193 5.13 13.64 0.82
N GLY A 194 4.04 14.23 1.30
CA GLY A 194 3.73 15.65 1.10
C GLY A 194 4.70 16.60 1.79
N THR A 195 5.17 16.23 2.99
CA THR A 195 6.07 17.04 3.83
C THR A 195 7.45 17.20 3.19
N THR A 196 8.09 16.08 2.79
CA THR A 196 9.40 16.13 2.10
C THR A 196 9.31 16.92 0.80
N SER A 197 8.27 16.65 -0.01
CA SER A 197 8.02 17.33 -1.27
C SER A 197 7.85 18.83 -1.08
N ALA A 198 7.06 19.27 -0.08
CA ALA A 198 6.82 20.69 0.20
C ALA A 198 8.11 21.41 0.62
N LEU A 199 8.91 20.80 1.50
CA LEU A 199 10.18 21.35 1.96
C LEU A 199 11.21 21.45 0.83
N ALA A 200 11.35 20.40 0.02
CA ALA A 200 12.29 20.41 -1.10
C ALA A 200 11.89 21.43 -2.18
N LYS A 201 10.58 21.54 -2.51
CA LYS A 201 10.08 22.58 -3.42
C LYS A 201 10.35 23.98 -2.87
N ARG A 202 10.16 24.21 -1.57
CA ARG A 202 10.45 25.50 -0.93
C ARG A 202 11.95 25.81 -0.97
N ALA A 203 12.81 24.84 -0.67
CA ALA A 203 14.26 25.00 -0.76
C ALA A 203 14.71 25.37 -2.18
N LEU A 204 14.24 24.66 -3.21
CA LEU A 204 14.58 24.96 -4.61
C LEU A 204 14.14 26.38 -5.02
N ARG A 205 12.94 26.83 -4.63
CA ARG A 205 12.49 28.21 -4.88
C ARG A 205 13.37 29.26 -4.22
N LEU A 206 13.80 29.03 -2.98
CA LEU A 206 14.69 29.95 -2.26
C LEU A 206 16.08 30.06 -2.90
N LEU A 207 16.52 29.00 -3.57
CA LEU A 207 17.78 28.95 -4.31
C LEU A 207 17.68 29.53 -5.72
N GLY A 208 16.48 29.88 -6.19
CA GLY A 208 16.24 30.39 -7.55
C GLY A 208 16.23 29.31 -8.63
N GLU A 209 16.07 28.05 -8.24
CA GLU A 209 16.05 26.90 -9.16
C GLU A 209 14.63 26.59 -9.65
N GLU A 210 14.52 26.07 -10.87
CA GLU A 210 13.25 25.54 -11.37
C GLU A 210 12.83 24.30 -10.59
N VAL A 211 11.57 24.30 -10.14
CA VAL A 211 10.99 23.21 -9.35
C VAL A 211 10.44 22.14 -10.31
N PRO A 212 10.94 20.89 -10.25
CA PRO A 212 10.46 19.83 -11.11
C PRO A 212 9.03 19.41 -10.74
N ARG A 213 8.33 18.84 -11.72
CA ARG A 213 7.00 18.26 -11.51
C ARG A 213 7.14 16.83 -10.99
N PRO A 214 6.30 16.38 -10.04
CA PRO A 214 6.27 14.98 -9.65
C PRO A 214 6.03 14.07 -10.86
N ILE A 215 6.74 12.95 -10.88
CA ILE A 215 6.65 11.97 -11.97
C ILE A 215 5.38 11.12 -11.81
N LEU A 216 4.71 10.81 -12.92
CA LEU A 216 3.56 9.90 -12.92
C LEU A 216 4.03 8.45 -12.70
N PRO A 217 3.52 7.72 -11.69
CA PRO A 217 4.09 6.41 -11.35
C PRO A 217 3.77 5.30 -12.37
N CYS A 218 2.72 5.42 -13.18
CA CYS A 218 2.33 4.39 -14.16
C CYS A 218 3.20 4.45 -15.44
N VAL A 219 4.49 4.13 -15.32
CA VAL A 219 5.49 4.30 -16.39
C VAL A 219 5.13 3.55 -17.68
N ALA A 220 4.57 2.34 -17.59
CA ALA A 220 4.17 1.56 -18.76
C ALA A 220 3.07 2.24 -19.61
N SER A 221 2.36 3.23 -19.07
CA SER A 221 1.33 4.00 -19.78
C SER A 221 1.80 5.36 -20.30
N TRP A 222 3.06 5.72 -20.07
CA TRP A 222 3.61 7.00 -20.51
C TRP A 222 3.65 7.12 -22.04
N LYS A 223 3.47 8.34 -22.50
CA LYS A 223 3.73 8.74 -23.88
C LYS A 223 5.09 9.44 -23.96
N GLU A 224 5.47 9.79 -25.19
CA GLU A 224 6.74 10.48 -25.48
C GLU A 224 6.91 11.73 -24.60
N ALA A 225 5.86 12.50 -24.36
CA ALA A 225 5.92 13.75 -23.58
C ALA A 225 6.34 13.53 -22.12
N GLU A 226 5.86 12.48 -21.46
CA GLU A 226 6.27 12.13 -20.11
C GLU A 226 7.73 11.66 -20.07
N VAL A 227 8.17 10.88 -21.07
CA VAL A 227 9.57 10.46 -21.22
C VAL A 227 10.49 11.67 -21.38
N GLN A 228 10.11 12.65 -22.22
CA GLN A 228 10.85 13.90 -22.40
C GLN A 228 10.95 14.70 -21.10
N THR A 229 9.84 14.82 -20.38
CA THR A 229 9.81 15.51 -19.08
C THR A 229 10.73 14.83 -18.07
N TRP A 230 10.73 13.50 -18.02
CA TRP A 230 11.61 12.73 -17.14
C TRP A 230 13.08 12.95 -17.47
N LEU A 231 13.47 12.86 -18.75
CA LEU A 231 14.86 13.10 -19.20
C LEU A 231 15.39 14.47 -18.79
N GLN A 232 14.56 15.52 -18.89
CA GLN A 232 14.94 16.86 -18.45
C GLN A 232 15.18 16.92 -16.93
N GLN A 233 14.32 16.27 -16.14
CA GLN A 233 14.43 16.29 -14.67
C GLN A 233 15.66 15.54 -14.14
N ILE A 234 16.04 14.42 -14.79
CA ILE A 234 17.22 13.64 -14.39
C ILE A 234 18.54 14.17 -14.97
N GLY A 235 18.51 15.28 -15.72
CA GLY A 235 19.71 15.91 -16.31
C GLY A 235 20.23 15.22 -17.58
N PHE A 236 19.35 14.60 -18.35
CA PHE A 236 19.62 13.97 -19.64
C PHE A 236 18.99 14.74 -20.82
N SER A 237 18.78 16.04 -20.66
CA SER A 237 18.18 16.93 -21.67
C SER A 237 18.89 16.91 -23.03
N GLN A 238 20.21 16.66 -23.04
CA GLN A 238 20.98 16.55 -24.29
C GLN A 238 20.55 15.39 -25.19
N TYR A 239 19.84 14.38 -24.65
CA TYR A 239 19.33 13.23 -25.40
C TYR A 239 17.82 13.31 -25.68
N CYS A 240 17.15 14.39 -25.29
CA CYS A 240 15.72 14.58 -25.52
C CYS A 240 15.34 14.41 -27.00
N GLU A 241 16.11 15.05 -27.89
CA GLU A 241 15.87 14.99 -29.33
C GLU A 241 16.00 13.58 -29.89
N SER A 242 17.05 12.85 -29.52
CA SER A 242 17.23 11.45 -29.96
C SER A 242 16.10 10.53 -29.48
N PHE A 243 15.61 10.70 -28.25
CA PHE A 243 14.46 9.93 -27.75
C PHE A 243 13.15 10.30 -28.47
N ARG A 244 13.00 11.56 -28.88
CA ARG A 244 11.82 12.05 -29.61
C ARG A 244 11.81 11.55 -31.05
N GLU A 245 12.95 11.60 -31.74
CA GLU A 245 13.09 11.07 -33.10
C GLU A 245 12.80 9.57 -33.18
N GLN A 246 13.21 8.82 -32.15
CA GLN A 246 12.93 7.38 -32.02
C GLN A 246 11.56 7.07 -31.38
N GLN A 247 10.75 8.09 -31.10
CA GLN A 247 9.40 7.95 -30.52
C GLN A 247 9.35 7.06 -29.27
N VAL A 248 10.35 7.20 -28.39
CA VAL A 248 10.46 6.37 -27.19
C VAL A 248 9.35 6.73 -26.20
N ASP A 249 8.43 5.79 -26.01
CA ASP A 249 7.36 5.87 -25.01
C ASP A 249 7.71 5.10 -23.73
N GLY A 250 6.76 5.00 -22.79
CA GLY A 250 6.98 4.35 -21.49
C GLY A 250 7.31 2.86 -21.57
N ASP A 251 6.69 2.14 -22.50
CA ASP A 251 6.94 0.71 -22.69
C ASP A 251 8.35 0.48 -23.26
N LEU A 252 8.72 1.23 -24.32
CA LEU A 252 10.06 1.17 -24.90
C LEU A 252 11.13 1.56 -23.87
N LEU A 253 10.91 2.65 -23.11
CA LEU A 253 11.83 3.10 -22.06
C LEU A 253 12.13 2.00 -21.02
N LEU A 254 11.11 1.24 -20.62
CA LEU A 254 11.27 0.15 -19.64
C LEU A 254 12.02 -1.05 -20.22
N ARG A 255 12.08 -1.20 -21.54
CA ARG A 255 12.75 -2.31 -22.25
C ARG A 255 14.10 -1.93 -22.87
N LEU A 256 14.51 -0.67 -22.80
CA LEU A 256 15.78 -0.20 -23.37
C LEU A 256 16.98 -1.05 -22.94
N THR A 257 17.78 -1.39 -23.94
CA THR A 257 19.02 -2.15 -23.83
C THR A 257 20.25 -1.26 -23.99
N GLU A 258 21.41 -1.80 -23.62
CA GLU A 258 22.66 -1.07 -23.76
C GLU A 258 23.05 -0.82 -25.22
N GLU A 259 22.66 -1.73 -26.12
CA GLU A 259 22.92 -1.66 -27.56
C GLU A 259 22.11 -0.53 -28.20
N GLU A 260 20.79 -0.51 -27.99
CA GLU A 260 19.89 0.55 -28.47
C GLU A 260 20.31 1.94 -27.95
N LEU A 261 20.74 2.03 -26.68
CA LEU A 261 21.28 3.27 -26.12
C LEU A 261 22.54 3.74 -26.87
N GLN A 262 23.38 2.82 -27.30
CA GLN A 262 24.64 3.13 -27.98
C GLN A 262 24.44 3.46 -29.46
N THR A 263 23.66 2.65 -30.19
CA THR A 263 23.51 2.75 -31.64
C THR A 263 22.44 3.76 -32.02
N ASP A 264 21.26 3.63 -31.43
CA ASP A 264 20.05 4.31 -31.93
C ASP A 264 19.84 5.64 -31.22
N LEU A 265 20.18 5.70 -29.93
CA LEU A 265 20.06 6.91 -29.09
C LEU A 265 21.39 7.68 -28.94
N GLY A 266 22.46 7.21 -29.59
CA GLY A 266 23.73 7.93 -29.70
C GLY A 266 24.52 8.12 -28.39
N MET A 267 24.22 7.36 -27.33
CA MET A 267 24.98 7.42 -26.07
C MET A 267 26.29 6.65 -26.18
N LYS A 268 27.28 7.23 -26.87
CA LYS A 268 28.59 6.60 -27.13
C LYS A 268 29.37 6.25 -25.86
N SER A 269 29.33 7.12 -24.85
CA SER A 269 30.06 6.91 -23.59
C SER A 269 29.40 5.85 -22.71
N GLY A 270 30.12 4.77 -22.43
CA GLY A 270 29.66 3.72 -21.51
C GLY A 270 29.43 4.22 -20.08
N ILE A 271 30.14 5.28 -19.65
CA ILE A 271 29.90 5.91 -18.33
C ILE A 271 28.55 6.63 -18.33
N THR A 272 28.22 7.34 -19.41
CA THR A 272 26.92 8.02 -19.54
C THR A 272 25.78 7.00 -19.57
N ARG A 273 25.93 5.89 -20.30
CA ARG A 273 24.95 4.79 -20.30
C ARG A 273 24.79 4.17 -18.92
N LYS A 274 25.88 3.93 -18.17
CA LYS A 274 25.80 3.44 -16.77
C LYS A 274 25.06 4.42 -15.87
N ARG A 275 25.30 5.73 -16.02
CA ARG A 275 24.56 6.77 -15.29
C ARG A 275 23.08 6.74 -15.65
N PHE A 276 22.74 6.61 -16.94
CA PHE A 276 21.35 6.50 -17.40
C PHE A 276 20.67 5.27 -16.80
N PHE A 277 21.30 4.09 -16.85
CA PHE A 277 20.73 2.88 -16.26
C PHE A 277 20.53 2.97 -14.75
N ARG A 278 21.34 3.76 -14.04
CA ARG A 278 21.12 4.03 -12.62
C ARG A 278 19.83 4.84 -12.40
N GLU A 279 19.60 5.89 -13.18
CA GLU A 279 18.35 6.67 -13.13
C GLU A 279 17.14 5.81 -13.56
N LEU A 280 17.30 4.97 -14.60
CA LEU A 280 16.25 4.05 -15.04
C LEU A 280 15.94 2.98 -13.98
N THR A 281 16.94 2.50 -13.25
CA THR A 281 16.76 1.54 -12.15
C THR A 281 15.89 2.16 -11.05
N GLU A 282 16.12 3.42 -10.71
CA GLU A 282 15.30 4.13 -9.75
C GLU A 282 13.87 4.31 -10.25
N LEU A 283 13.69 4.76 -11.50
CA LEU A 283 12.36 4.89 -12.11
C LEU A 283 11.60 3.56 -12.08
N LYS A 284 12.25 2.45 -12.46
CA LYS A 284 11.67 1.10 -12.43
C LYS A 284 11.33 0.63 -11.01
N THR A 285 12.09 1.07 -10.00
CA THR A 285 11.81 0.72 -8.60
C THR A 285 10.61 1.49 -8.06
N PHE A 286 10.45 2.76 -8.47
CA PHE A 286 9.33 3.64 -8.11
C PHE A 286 8.03 3.32 -8.86
N ALA A 287 8.13 2.77 -10.08
CA ALA A 287 7.01 2.57 -10.98
C ALA A 287 5.86 1.74 -10.37
N ASN A 288 4.64 2.11 -10.75
CA ASN A 288 3.42 1.35 -10.50
C ASN A 288 3.12 0.44 -11.70
N TYR A 289 3.02 -0.86 -11.43
CA TYR A 289 2.81 -1.91 -12.43
C TYR A 289 1.38 -2.48 -12.42
N ALA A 290 0.42 -1.86 -11.74
CA ALA A 290 -0.95 -2.37 -11.61
C ALA A 290 -1.67 -2.63 -12.95
N THR A 291 -1.25 -1.97 -14.05
CA THR A 291 -1.83 -2.17 -15.38
C THR A 291 -1.41 -3.48 -16.04
N CYS A 292 -0.25 -4.03 -15.69
CA CYS A 292 0.31 -5.24 -16.30
C CYS A 292 0.54 -6.38 -15.31
N ASP A 293 0.79 -6.09 -14.03
CA ASP A 293 1.08 -7.07 -13.00
C ASP A 293 -0.18 -7.64 -12.34
N ARG A 294 -0.70 -8.74 -12.90
CA ARG A 294 -1.93 -9.41 -12.43
C ARG A 294 -1.76 -10.17 -11.11
N SER A 295 -0.53 -10.54 -10.76
CA SER A 295 -0.24 -11.42 -9.61
C SER A 295 0.51 -10.70 -8.48
N ASN A 296 0.68 -9.38 -8.61
CA ASN A 296 1.47 -8.57 -7.71
C ASN A 296 2.92 -9.09 -7.56
N LEU A 297 3.55 -9.45 -8.67
CA LEU A 297 4.93 -9.87 -8.75
C LEU A 297 5.91 -8.79 -8.27
N ALA A 298 5.57 -7.51 -8.44
CA ALA A 298 6.37 -6.38 -7.96
C ALA A 298 6.62 -6.43 -6.44
N ASP A 299 5.57 -6.65 -5.65
CA ASP A 299 5.69 -6.73 -4.19
C ASP A 299 6.42 -7.99 -3.76
N TRP A 300 6.26 -9.11 -4.48
CA TRP A 300 7.02 -10.32 -4.23
C TRP A 300 8.52 -10.10 -4.44
N LEU A 301 8.92 -9.51 -5.58
CA LEU A 301 10.31 -9.15 -5.85
C LEU A 301 10.86 -8.22 -4.76
N GLY A 302 10.10 -7.19 -4.40
CA GLY A 302 10.47 -6.24 -3.35
C GLY A 302 10.65 -6.86 -1.97
N SER A 303 9.91 -7.94 -1.67
CA SER A 303 10.04 -8.66 -0.39
C SER A 303 11.36 -9.44 -0.27
N LEU A 304 11.94 -9.88 -1.39
CA LEU A 304 13.25 -10.53 -1.41
C LEU A 304 14.38 -9.51 -1.26
N ASP A 305 14.27 -8.43 -2.03
CA ASP A 305 15.18 -7.30 -2.02
C ASP A 305 14.43 -6.11 -2.63
N PRO A 306 14.34 -4.94 -1.98
CA PRO A 306 13.65 -3.77 -2.52
C PRO A 306 14.13 -3.40 -3.93
N ARG A 307 15.39 -3.67 -4.26
CA ARG A 307 15.99 -3.40 -5.56
C ARG A 307 15.46 -4.31 -6.67
N PHE A 308 14.91 -5.48 -6.35
CA PHE A 308 14.42 -6.43 -7.35
C PHE A 308 13.11 -5.98 -8.00
N ARG A 309 12.38 -5.02 -7.41
CA ARG A 309 11.21 -4.40 -8.05
C ARG A 309 11.49 -3.90 -9.46
N GLN A 310 12.74 -3.52 -9.76
CA GLN A 310 13.15 -3.07 -11.09
C GLN A 310 12.92 -4.12 -12.20
N TYR A 311 12.88 -5.40 -11.86
CA TYR A 311 12.73 -6.50 -12.83
C TYR A 311 11.27 -6.84 -13.14
N THR A 312 10.32 -6.19 -12.46
CA THR A 312 8.87 -6.48 -12.60
C THR A 312 8.43 -6.44 -14.06
N TYR A 313 8.76 -5.35 -14.77
CA TYR A 313 8.29 -5.19 -16.14
C TYR A 313 8.82 -6.27 -17.07
N GLY A 314 10.11 -6.62 -16.97
CA GLY A 314 10.73 -7.65 -17.81
C GLY A 314 10.09 -9.02 -17.62
N LEU A 315 9.82 -9.40 -16.37
CA LEU A 315 9.16 -10.67 -16.05
C LEU A 315 7.71 -10.69 -16.57
N VAL A 316 6.94 -9.63 -16.28
CA VAL A 316 5.53 -9.53 -16.67
C VAL A 316 5.38 -9.44 -18.19
N SER A 317 6.29 -8.78 -18.91
CA SER A 317 6.27 -8.70 -20.37
C SER A 317 6.50 -10.05 -21.05
N CYS A 318 7.18 -10.98 -20.38
CA CYS A 318 7.32 -12.37 -20.83
C CYS A 318 6.07 -13.23 -20.49
N GLY A 319 5.04 -12.64 -19.89
CA GLY A 319 3.84 -13.35 -19.43
C GLY A 319 4.05 -14.16 -18.15
N LEU A 320 5.13 -13.90 -17.41
CA LEU A 320 5.38 -14.57 -16.14
C LEU A 320 4.53 -13.97 -15.02
N ASP A 321 3.91 -14.85 -14.25
CA ASP A 321 3.22 -14.52 -13.02
C ASP A 321 3.76 -15.37 -11.86
N ARG A 322 3.27 -15.12 -10.63
CA ARG A 322 3.68 -15.89 -9.44
C ARG A 322 3.45 -17.40 -9.58
N SER A 323 2.50 -17.84 -10.41
CA SER A 323 2.18 -19.26 -10.58
C SER A 323 3.15 -19.97 -11.51
N LEU A 324 3.72 -19.27 -12.50
CA LEU A 324 4.63 -19.83 -13.50
C LEU A 324 6.10 -19.72 -13.11
N LEU A 325 6.43 -18.85 -12.16
CA LEU A 325 7.82 -18.50 -11.83
C LEU A 325 8.68 -19.70 -11.37
N HIS A 326 8.06 -20.72 -10.75
CA HIS A 326 8.76 -21.93 -10.31
C HIS A 326 9.33 -22.78 -11.46
N ARG A 327 8.86 -22.59 -12.70
CA ARG A 327 9.30 -23.35 -13.89
C ARG A 327 10.36 -22.62 -14.72
N VAL A 328 10.68 -21.38 -14.36
CA VAL A 328 11.57 -20.53 -15.14
C VAL A 328 13.03 -20.99 -14.98
N SER A 329 13.78 -20.96 -16.08
CA SER A 329 15.21 -21.29 -16.10
C SER A 329 16.08 -20.05 -15.89
N GLU A 330 17.35 -20.25 -15.52
CA GLU A 330 18.30 -19.13 -15.43
C GLU A 330 18.52 -18.45 -16.79
N GLN A 331 18.53 -19.22 -17.87
CA GLN A 331 18.72 -18.71 -19.23
C GLN A 331 17.56 -17.78 -19.63
N GLN A 332 16.32 -18.17 -19.35
CA GLN A 332 15.14 -17.32 -19.60
C GLN A 332 15.18 -16.02 -18.80
N LEU A 333 15.64 -16.07 -17.54
CA LEU A 333 15.80 -14.85 -16.75
C LEU A 333 16.88 -13.91 -17.32
N LEU A 334 17.90 -14.44 -17.97
CA LEU A 334 18.97 -13.65 -18.58
C LEU A 334 18.54 -13.06 -19.94
N GLU A 335 18.06 -13.91 -20.85
CA GLU A 335 17.80 -13.57 -22.24
C GLU A 335 16.45 -12.87 -22.40
N ASP A 336 15.38 -13.43 -21.85
CA ASP A 336 14.02 -12.91 -22.03
C ASP A 336 13.71 -11.78 -21.02
N CYS A 337 14.04 -12.00 -19.74
CA CYS A 337 13.69 -11.06 -18.67
C CYS A 337 14.75 -9.97 -18.43
N GLY A 338 15.92 -10.07 -19.08
CA GLY A 338 16.99 -9.08 -19.01
C GLY A 338 17.72 -8.97 -17.67
N ILE A 339 17.67 -9.98 -16.81
CA ILE A 339 18.33 -9.98 -15.50
C ILE A 339 19.81 -10.36 -15.65
N ARG A 340 20.66 -9.38 -15.98
CA ARG A 340 22.09 -9.61 -16.27
C ARG A 340 22.91 -10.11 -15.08
N LEU A 341 22.57 -9.71 -13.85
CA LEU A 341 23.33 -10.09 -12.65
C LEU A 341 23.00 -11.53 -12.20
N GLY A 342 23.96 -12.44 -12.34
CA GLY A 342 23.77 -13.86 -11.97
C GLY A 342 23.40 -14.09 -10.51
N VAL A 343 23.92 -13.27 -9.59
CA VAL A 343 23.55 -13.32 -8.17
C VAL A 343 22.06 -13.00 -7.96
N HIS A 344 21.51 -12.05 -8.72
CA HIS A 344 20.08 -11.71 -8.63
C HIS A 344 19.23 -12.85 -9.19
N ARG A 345 19.62 -13.40 -10.35
CA ARG A 345 18.94 -14.57 -10.93
C ARG A 345 18.91 -15.75 -9.96
N ALA A 346 20.05 -16.09 -9.34
CA ALA A 346 20.13 -17.18 -8.38
C ALA A 346 19.19 -16.99 -7.18
N ARG A 347 19.14 -15.78 -6.60
CA ARG A 347 18.23 -15.46 -5.48
C ARG A 347 16.75 -15.55 -5.90
N ILE A 348 16.40 -15.00 -7.06
CA ILE A 348 15.03 -15.03 -7.59
C ILE A 348 14.59 -16.48 -7.87
N LEU A 349 15.44 -17.29 -8.51
CA LEU A 349 15.14 -18.70 -8.79
C LEU A 349 15.00 -19.53 -7.52
N THR A 350 15.87 -19.30 -6.53
CA THR A 350 15.81 -20.01 -5.25
C THR A 350 14.49 -19.73 -4.55
N ALA A 351 14.12 -18.45 -4.43
CA ALA A 351 12.85 -18.04 -3.85
C ALA A 351 11.64 -18.56 -4.65
N ALA A 352 11.70 -18.57 -5.99
CA ALA A 352 10.63 -19.07 -6.84
C ALA A 352 10.38 -20.58 -6.66
N ARG A 353 11.43 -21.36 -6.37
CA ARG A 353 11.32 -22.80 -6.08
C ARG A 353 10.80 -23.05 -4.67
N GLU A 354 11.14 -22.20 -3.70
CA GLU A 354 10.61 -22.27 -2.33
C GLU A 354 9.10 -21.97 -2.27
N MET A 355 8.57 -21.15 -3.18
CA MET A 355 7.13 -20.91 -3.29
C MET A 355 6.30 -22.18 -3.55
N LEU A 356 6.92 -23.24 -4.09
CA LEU A 356 6.26 -24.54 -4.30
C LEU A 356 6.10 -25.35 -3.00
N HIS A 357 6.92 -25.06 -1.99
CA HIS A 357 7.02 -25.85 -0.75
C HIS A 357 6.24 -25.22 0.43
N SER A 358 5.81 -23.97 0.29
CA SER A 358 4.80 -23.32 1.14
C SER A 358 3.42 -23.59 0.55
N PRO A 359 2.32 -23.74 1.32
CA PRO A 359 1.01 -24.05 0.75
C PRO A 359 0.67 -22.98 -0.29
N LEU A 360 0.73 -23.38 -1.57
CA LEU A 360 0.37 -22.52 -2.68
C LEU A 360 -1.01 -21.92 -2.39
N PRO A 361 -1.27 -20.68 -2.81
CA PRO A 361 -2.64 -20.31 -3.13
C PRO A 361 -3.06 -21.28 -4.23
N CYS A 362 -3.78 -22.34 -3.83
CA CYS A 362 -4.41 -23.26 -4.75
C CYS A 362 -5.04 -22.43 -5.84
N THR A 363 -4.85 -22.86 -7.10
CA THR A 363 -5.58 -22.38 -8.28
C THR A 363 -6.86 -21.72 -7.83
N GLY A 364 -6.93 -20.39 -7.94
CA GLY A 364 -8.16 -19.66 -7.72
C GLY A 364 -9.12 -20.18 -8.76
N CYS A 365 -9.81 -21.27 -8.43
CA CYS A 365 -10.96 -21.75 -9.13
C CYS A 365 -11.93 -20.59 -9.02
N LYS A 366 -11.96 -19.74 -10.05
CA LYS A 366 -13.23 -19.14 -10.43
C LYS A 366 -14.22 -20.31 -10.40
N PRO A 367 -15.33 -20.22 -9.67
CA PRO A 367 -16.29 -21.31 -9.62
C PRO A 367 -16.68 -21.63 -11.06
N SER A 368 -16.10 -22.70 -11.60
CA SER A 368 -16.31 -23.20 -12.95
C SER A 368 -17.50 -24.16 -12.93
N GLY A 369 -18.52 -23.81 -12.14
CA GLY A 369 -19.83 -24.42 -12.19
C GLY A 369 -20.72 -23.43 -12.90
N ASP A 370 -21.09 -23.72 -14.14
CA ASP A 370 -22.18 -23.01 -14.84
C ASP A 370 -23.52 -23.15 -14.10
N THR A 371 -23.60 -24.00 -13.08
CA THR A 371 -24.78 -24.21 -12.25
C THR A 371 -24.84 -23.20 -11.09
N PRO A 372 -25.87 -22.34 -11.03
CA PRO A 372 -26.05 -21.42 -9.92
C PRO A 372 -26.43 -22.15 -8.62
N ASP A 373 -25.97 -21.66 -7.48
CA ASP A 373 -26.34 -22.19 -6.17
C ASP A 373 -27.69 -21.64 -5.71
N VAL A 374 -27.98 -20.40 -6.11
CA VAL A 374 -29.16 -19.66 -5.71
C VAL A 374 -29.75 -18.97 -6.93
N PHE A 375 -31.03 -19.24 -7.19
CA PHE A 375 -31.85 -18.45 -8.11
C PHE A 375 -32.67 -17.44 -7.32
N ILE A 376 -32.62 -16.16 -7.68
CA ILE A 376 -33.43 -15.12 -7.05
C ILE A 376 -34.58 -14.71 -7.98
N SER A 377 -35.80 -15.07 -7.59
CA SER A 377 -37.04 -14.59 -8.22
C SER A 377 -37.52 -13.32 -7.52
N TYR A 378 -37.91 -12.30 -8.30
CA TYR A 378 -38.36 -11.02 -7.76
C TYR A 378 -39.29 -10.28 -8.73
N ARG A 379 -40.16 -9.42 -8.20
CA ARG A 379 -40.97 -8.54 -9.03
C ARG A 379 -40.13 -7.35 -9.50
N ARG A 380 -39.95 -7.18 -10.82
CA ARG A 380 -39.09 -6.12 -11.40
C ARG A 380 -39.38 -4.70 -10.89
N ASN A 381 -40.66 -4.36 -10.72
CA ASN A 381 -41.08 -3.01 -10.34
C ASN A 381 -40.79 -2.65 -8.87
N SER A 382 -40.78 -3.62 -7.96
CA SER A 382 -40.70 -3.36 -6.51
C SER A 382 -39.59 -4.11 -5.77
N GLY A 383 -39.12 -5.26 -6.29
CA GLY A 383 -38.15 -6.13 -5.63
C GLY A 383 -36.72 -6.06 -6.18
N SER A 384 -36.45 -5.24 -7.20
CA SER A 384 -35.15 -5.20 -7.90
C SER A 384 -33.99 -4.77 -7.00
N GLN A 385 -34.23 -3.82 -6.10
CA GLN A 385 -33.23 -3.32 -5.15
C GLN A 385 -32.84 -4.42 -4.15
N LEU A 386 -33.81 -5.07 -3.52
CA LEU A 386 -33.57 -6.14 -2.55
C LEU A 386 -32.93 -7.37 -3.22
N ALA A 387 -33.37 -7.76 -4.42
CA ALA A 387 -32.78 -8.86 -5.16
C ALA A 387 -31.29 -8.60 -5.49
N SER A 388 -30.95 -7.38 -5.91
CA SER A 388 -29.55 -6.97 -6.15
C SER A 388 -28.72 -6.99 -4.88
N LEU A 389 -29.30 -6.55 -3.75
CA LEU A 389 -28.64 -6.54 -2.46
C LEU A 389 -28.37 -7.98 -1.97
N LEU A 390 -29.37 -8.86 -2.02
CA LEU A 390 -29.23 -10.27 -1.69
C LEU A 390 -28.15 -10.93 -2.54
N LYS A 391 -28.11 -10.64 -3.86
CA LYS A 391 -27.06 -11.15 -4.75
C LYS A 391 -25.67 -10.75 -4.27
N VAL A 392 -25.42 -9.47 -4.00
CA VAL A 392 -24.11 -9.00 -3.55
C VAL A 392 -23.70 -9.69 -2.24
N HIS A 393 -24.60 -9.72 -1.25
CA HIS A 393 -24.30 -10.33 0.04
C HIS A 393 -24.05 -11.83 -0.04
N LEU A 394 -24.85 -12.57 -0.81
CA LEU A 394 -24.66 -14.02 -0.99
C LEU A 394 -23.38 -14.32 -1.78
N GLN A 395 -23.02 -13.50 -2.77
CA GLN A 395 -21.76 -13.63 -3.51
C GLN A 395 -20.53 -13.37 -2.63
N LEU A 396 -20.60 -12.39 -1.72
CA LEU A 396 -19.54 -12.16 -0.73
C LEU A 396 -19.34 -13.36 0.20
N HIS A 397 -20.39 -14.16 0.43
CA HIS A 397 -20.35 -15.40 1.21
C HIS A 397 -20.08 -16.65 0.35
N GLY A 398 -19.68 -16.48 -0.91
CA GLY A 398 -19.22 -17.57 -1.79
C GLY A 398 -20.31 -18.35 -2.52
N PHE A 399 -21.57 -17.90 -2.50
CA PHE A 399 -22.64 -18.53 -3.30
C PHE A 399 -22.64 -18.00 -4.74
N SER A 400 -22.81 -18.89 -5.73
CA SER A 400 -23.10 -18.47 -7.10
C SER A 400 -24.58 -18.11 -7.21
N VAL A 401 -24.88 -16.86 -7.56
CA VAL A 401 -26.25 -16.33 -7.56
C VAL A 401 -26.66 -15.89 -8.96
N PHE A 402 -27.78 -16.43 -9.43
CA PHE A 402 -28.44 -16.01 -10.66
C PHE A 402 -29.60 -15.06 -10.34
N ILE A 403 -29.65 -13.94 -11.07
CA ILE A 403 -30.74 -12.96 -11.04
C ILE A 403 -31.09 -12.64 -12.49
N ASP A 404 -32.37 -12.45 -12.79
CA ASP A 404 -32.84 -12.04 -14.12
C ASP A 404 -32.34 -10.62 -14.46
N VAL A 405 -31.24 -10.51 -15.21
CA VAL A 405 -30.69 -9.23 -15.69
C VAL A 405 -31.12 -9.02 -17.14
N GLU A 406 -31.63 -7.82 -17.43
CA GLU A 406 -32.20 -7.27 -18.69
C GLU A 406 -31.47 -7.54 -20.04
N LYS A 407 -30.44 -8.39 -20.13
CA LYS A 407 -29.56 -8.57 -21.30
C LYS A 407 -29.68 -9.91 -22.01
N LEU A 408 -30.88 -10.45 -22.18
CA LEU A 408 -31.12 -11.57 -23.09
C LEU A 408 -32.13 -11.16 -24.15
N GLU A 409 -31.61 -10.90 -25.35
CA GLU A 409 -32.34 -10.46 -26.55
C GLU A 409 -33.58 -11.33 -26.81
N ALA A 410 -34.68 -10.66 -27.13
CA ALA A 410 -36.02 -11.23 -27.27
C ALA A 410 -36.04 -12.45 -28.23
N GLY A 411 -36.56 -13.58 -27.75
CA GLY A 411 -36.99 -14.69 -28.61
C GLY A 411 -36.86 -16.10 -28.04
N LYS A 412 -35.94 -16.34 -27.08
CA LYS A 412 -35.73 -17.66 -26.43
C LYS A 412 -35.55 -17.56 -24.90
N PHE A 413 -36.41 -16.77 -24.26
CA PHE A 413 -36.30 -16.43 -22.83
C PHE A 413 -36.84 -17.54 -21.92
N GLU A 414 -37.89 -18.25 -22.31
CA GLU A 414 -38.56 -19.28 -21.49
C GLU A 414 -37.64 -20.46 -21.16
N ASP A 415 -37.01 -21.05 -22.18
CA ASP A 415 -36.20 -22.27 -22.01
C ASP A 415 -34.99 -22.03 -21.09
N LYS A 416 -34.32 -20.87 -21.21
CA LYS A 416 -33.12 -20.56 -20.41
C LYS A 416 -33.45 -20.21 -18.97
N LEU A 417 -34.57 -19.51 -18.73
CA LEU A 417 -35.00 -19.14 -17.39
C LEU A 417 -35.41 -20.39 -16.60
N ILE A 418 -36.24 -21.25 -17.21
CA ILE A 418 -36.68 -22.53 -16.63
C ILE A 418 -35.47 -23.44 -16.39
N GLN A 419 -34.53 -23.51 -17.33
CA GLN A 419 -33.30 -24.27 -17.14
C GLN A 419 -32.48 -23.73 -15.97
N SER A 420 -32.37 -22.40 -15.81
CA SER A 420 -31.64 -21.77 -14.70
C SER A 420 -32.28 -22.06 -13.34
N VAL A 421 -33.62 -22.10 -13.26
CA VAL A 421 -34.34 -22.53 -12.05
C VAL A 421 -34.11 -24.01 -11.78
N THR A 422 -34.09 -24.84 -12.83
CA THR A 422 -33.87 -26.29 -12.74
C THR A 422 -32.45 -26.63 -12.30
N ASP A 423 -31.46 -25.86 -12.75
CA ASP A 423 -30.05 -26.05 -12.40
C ASP A 423 -29.71 -25.51 -11.00
N ALA A 424 -30.50 -24.54 -10.51
CA ALA A 424 -30.28 -23.93 -9.21
C ALA A 424 -30.51 -24.90 -8.03
N ARG A 425 -29.64 -24.85 -7.02
CA ARG A 425 -29.80 -25.66 -5.79
C ARG A 425 -30.89 -25.09 -4.88
N ASN A 426 -30.91 -23.78 -4.72
CA ASN A 426 -31.85 -23.05 -3.87
C ASN A 426 -32.64 -22.02 -4.68
N PHE A 427 -33.86 -21.73 -4.22
CA PHE A 427 -34.74 -20.74 -4.83
C PHE A 427 -35.11 -19.68 -3.79
N VAL A 428 -34.63 -18.46 -3.95
CA VAL A 428 -34.95 -17.33 -3.07
C VAL A 428 -36.03 -16.50 -3.73
N LEU A 429 -37.16 -16.33 -3.05
CA LEU A 429 -38.31 -15.57 -3.56
C LEU A 429 -38.41 -14.23 -2.82
N VAL A 430 -38.18 -13.13 -3.54
CA VAL A 430 -38.32 -11.78 -2.98
C VAL A 430 -39.78 -11.36 -3.02
N LEU A 431 -40.40 -11.32 -1.84
CA LEU A 431 -41.77 -10.89 -1.62
C LEU A 431 -41.78 -9.42 -1.21
N SER A 432 -41.74 -8.54 -2.22
CA SER A 432 -41.99 -7.10 -2.08
C SER A 432 -43.49 -6.79 -2.06
N ALA A 433 -43.86 -5.56 -1.70
CA ALA A 433 -45.25 -5.10 -1.84
C ALA A 433 -45.79 -5.36 -3.26
N GLY A 434 -46.94 -6.04 -3.35
CA GLY A 434 -47.58 -6.45 -4.60
C GLY A 434 -46.84 -7.53 -5.40
N ALA A 435 -45.96 -8.33 -4.76
CA ALA A 435 -45.17 -9.34 -5.45
C ALA A 435 -46.03 -10.37 -6.19
N LEU A 436 -47.12 -10.84 -5.58
CA LEU A 436 -47.99 -11.89 -6.15
C LEU A 436 -49.26 -11.38 -6.86
N ASP A 437 -49.48 -10.06 -6.93
CA ASP A 437 -50.75 -9.50 -7.44
C ASP A 437 -51.07 -9.92 -8.88
N LYS A 438 -50.07 -9.98 -9.77
CA LYS A 438 -50.28 -10.45 -11.15
C LYS A 438 -50.34 -11.98 -11.29
N CYS A 439 -50.03 -12.70 -10.23
CA CYS A 439 -50.14 -14.17 -10.19
C CYS A 439 -51.54 -14.59 -9.71
N MET A 440 -52.32 -13.69 -9.11
CA MET A 440 -53.69 -13.97 -8.70
C MET A 440 -54.56 -14.24 -9.92
N GLN A 441 -55.31 -15.35 -9.91
CA GLN A 441 -56.18 -15.79 -11.01
C GLN A 441 -55.47 -16.02 -12.36
N ASP A 442 -54.14 -16.16 -12.38
CA ASP A 442 -53.36 -16.43 -13.60
C ASP A 442 -53.39 -17.92 -13.99
N HIS A 443 -54.57 -18.44 -14.33
CA HIS A 443 -54.74 -19.85 -14.73
C HIS A 443 -54.02 -20.22 -16.03
N ASP A 444 -53.67 -19.22 -16.85
CA ASP A 444 -52.94 -19.41 -18.10
C ASP A 444 -51.40 -19.47 -17.89
N CYS A 445 -50.92 -19.33 -16.65
CA CYS A 445 -49.50 -19.30 -16.28
C CYS A 445 -48.69 -18.31 -17.16
N LYS A 446 -49.21 -17.09 -17.35
CA LYS A 446 -48.57 -16.07 -18.20
C LYS A 446 -47.53 -15.26 -17.45
N ASP A 447 -47.67 -15.10 -16.13
CA ASP A 447 -46.74 -14.30 -15.34
C ASP A 447 -45.41 -15.05 -15.10
N TRP A 448 -44.29 -14.34 -15.22
CA TRP A 448 -42.96 -14.94 -15.08
C TRP A 448 -42.70 -15.45 -13.67
N VAL A 449 -43.08 -14.66 -12.65
CA VAL A 449 -42.92 -15.06 -11.24
C VAL A 449 -43.76 -16.29 -10.96
N HIS A 450 -44.96 -16.38 -11.56
CA HIS A 450 -45.81 -17.56 -11.48
C HIS A 450 -45.11 -18.79 -12.10
N LYS A 451 -44.62 -18.69 -13.35
CA LYS A 451 -43.86 -19.77 -14.01
C LYS A 451 -42.65 -20.24 -13.19
N GLU A 452 -41.87 -19.31 -12.63
CA GLU A 452 -40.70 -19.61 -11.82
C GLU A 452 -41.06 -20.37 -10.53
N ILE A 453 -42.11 -19.93 -9.81
CA ILE A 453 -42.59 -20.59 -8.59
C ILE A 453 -43.08 -22.00 -8.90
N VAL A 454 -43.91 -22.18 -9.94
CA VAL A 454 -44.42 -23.50 -10.34
C VAL A 454 -43.29 -24.44 -10.74
N THR A 455 -42.28 -23.93 -11.44
CA THR A 455 -41.07 -24.70 -11.79
C THR A 455 -40.29 -25.10 -10.53
N ALA A 456 -40.07 -24.17 -9.60
CA ALA A 456 -39.36 -24.44 -8.35
C ALA A 456 -40.08 -25.47 -7.47
N LEU A 457 -41.42 -25.41 -7.41
CA LEU A 457 -42.26 -26.38 -6.71
C LEU A 457 -42.21 -27.77 -7.39
N SER A 458 -42.34 -27.80 -8.72
CA SER A 458 -42.29 -29.05 -9.51
C SER A 458 -40.94 -29.76 -9.38
N CYS A 459 -39.85 -29.00 -9.29
CA CYS A 459 -38.50 -29.54 -9.08
C CYS A 459 -38.16 -29.79 -7.61
N GLY A 460 -39.06 -29.52 -6.66
CA GLY A 460 -38.83 -29.71 -5.23
C GLY A 460 -37.65 -28.91 -4.67
N LYS A 461 -37.46 -27.67 -5.15
CA LYS A 461 -36.34 -26.81 -4.72
C LYS A 461 -36.51 -26.33 -3.28
N ASN A 462 -35.40 -25.96 -2.64
CA ASN A 462 -35.42 -25.27 -1.35
C ASN A 462 -35.88 -23.82 -1.54
N ILE A 463 -37.17 -23.57 -1.33
CA ILE A 463 -37.79 -22.24 -1.48
C ILE A 463 -37.65 -21.46 -0.17
N VAL A 464 -36.98 -20.31 -0.24
CA VAL A 464 -36.77 -19.39 0.88
C VAL A 464 -37.40 -18.03 0.55
N PRO A 465 -38.62 -17.75 1.05
CA PRO A 465 -39.25 -16.45 0.86
C PRO A 465 -38.59 -15.36 1.72
N VAL A 466 -38.29 -14.20 1.13
CA VAL A 466 -37.78 -13.01 1.82
C VAL A 466 -38.84 -11.92 1.75
N ILE A 467 -39.41 -11.58 2.90
CA ILE A 467 -40.58 -10.69 3.04
C ILE A 467 -40.11 -9.26 3.28
N ASP A 468 -40.46 -8.33 2.38
CA ASP A 468 -40.20 -6.89 2.49
C ASP A 468 -41.49 -6.12 2.19
N GLY A 469 -42.24 -5.78 3.25
CA GLY A 469 -43.51 -5.06 3.13
C GLY A 469 -44.62 -5.82 2.39
N PHE A 470 -44.58 -7.16 2.39
CA PHE A 470 -45.57 -8.02 1.73
C PHE A 470 -46.56 -8.64 2.72
N GLU A 471 -47.84 -8.66 2.33
CA GLU A 471 -48.93 -9.32 3.04
C GLU A 471 -49.32 -10.60 2.30
N TRP A 472 -49.53 -11.68 3.05
CA TRP A 472 -49.88 -12.97 2.47
C TRP A 472 -51.33 -12.96 1.93
N PRO A 473 -51.56 -13.29 0.65
CA PRO A 473 -52.90 -13.34 0.08
C PRO A 473 -53.67 -14.59 0.54
N GLU A 474 -54.99 -14.58 0.35
CA GLU A 474 -55.82 -15.76 0.60
C GLU A 474 -55.45 -16.89 -0.38
N PRO A 475 -55.34 -18.16 0.08
CA PRO A 475 -54.99 -19.28 -0.79
C PRO A 475 -55.90 -19.44 -2.01
N GLN A 476 -57.19 -19.11 -1.86
CA GLN A 476 -58.19 -19.22 -2.92
C GLN A 476 -57.98 -18.22 -4.08
N ALA A 477 -57.23 -17.14 -3.85
CA ALA A 477 -56.91 -16.15 -4.88
C ALA A 477 -55.76 -16.59 -5.80
N LEU A 478 -54.95 -17.56 -5.37
CA LEU A 478 -53.83 -18.09 -6.14
C LEU A 478 -54.23 -19.38 -6.88
N PRO A 479 -53.74 -19.59 -8.11
CA PRO A 479 -53.85 -20.86 -8.82
C PRO A 479 -53.36 -22.06 -7.99
N GLU A 480 -54.01 -23.23 -8.15
CA GLU A 480 -53.77 -24.44 -7.32
C GLU A 480 -52.33 -24.95 -7.38
N ASP A 481 -51.65 -24.74 -8.51
CA ASP A 481 -50.26 -25.14 -8.79
C ASP A 481 -49.21 -24.33 -8.02
N MET A 482 -49.53 -23.12 -7.54
CA MET A 482 -48.61 -22.28 -6.76
C MET A 482 -48.99 -22.09 -5.28
N GLN A 483 -50.18 -22.53 -4.85
CA GLN A 483 -50.67 -22.36 -3.46
C GLN A 483 -49.71 -22.92 -2.41
N ALA A 484 -48.93 -23.96 -2.75
CA ALA A 484 -47.95 -24.57 -1.86
C ALA A 484 -46.86 -23.58 -1.40
N VAL A 485 -46.61 -22.48 -2.14
CA VAL A 485 -45.61 -21.46 -1.77
C VAL A 485 -45.91 -20.79 -0.42
N LEU A 486 -47.18 -20.74 -0.03
CA LEU A 486 -47.64 -20.14 1.24
C LEU A 486 -47.22 -20.98 2.47
N SER A 487 -46.87 -22.26 2.27
CA SER A 487 -46.48 -23.16 3.36
C SER A 487 -45.02 -23.04 3.78
N PHE A 488 -44.20 -22.31 3.02
CA PHE A 488 -42.77 -22.15 3.30
C PHE A 488 -42.49 -21.06 4.35
N ASN A 489 -41.47 -21.28 5.18
CA ASN A 489 -41.07 -20.35 6.23
C ASN A 489 -40.41 -19.09 5.64
N GLY A 490 -41.13 -17.97 5.64
CA GLY A 490 -40.59 -16.68 5.21
C GLY A 490 -39.65 -16.02 6.22
N ILE A 491 -38.62 -15.35 5.72
CA ILE A 491 -37.68 -14.52 6.48
C ILE A 491 -38.05 -13.06 6.28
N LYS A 492 -38.37 -12.34 7.36
CA LYS A 492 -38.59 -10.89 7.29
C LYS A 492 -37.28 -10.17 7.06
N TRP A 493 -37.24 -9.32 6.03
CA TRP A 493 -36.12 -8.44 5.75
C TRP A 493 -36.09 -7.27 6.73
N SER A 494 -34.91 -6.96 7.27
CA SER A 494 -34.68 -5.79 8.11
C SER A 494 -33.66 -4.88 7.45
N HIS A 495 -34.08 -3.66 7.10
CA HIS A 495 -33.21 -2.66 6.49
C HIS A 495 -32.10 -2.17 7.43
N GLU A 496 -32.32 -2.21 8.75
CA GLU A 496 -31.35 -1.82 9.77
C GLU A 496 -30.38 -2.97 10.13
N TYR A 497 -30.86 -4.22 10.10
CA TYR A 497 -30.10 -5.41 10.50
C TYR A 497 -29.86 -6.36 9.32
N GLN A 498 -29.25 -5.82 8.25
CA GLN A 498 -29.05 -6.53 6.99
C GLN A 498 -28.18 -7.77 7.19
N GLU A 499 -27.03 -7.63 7.85
CA GLU A 499 -26.04 -8.71 8.02
C GLU A 499 -26.60 -9.91 8.81
N ALA A 500 -27.27 -9.65 9.95
CA ALA A 500 -27.93 -10.69 10.72
C ALA A 500 -29.04 -11.41 9.93
N THR A 501 -29.75 -10.67 9.07
CA THR A 501 -30.78 -11.24 8.19
C THR A 501 -30.15 -12.12 7.11
N ILE A 502 -29.03 -11.70 6.53
CA ILE A 502 -28.25 -12.48 5.55
C ILE A 502 -27.72 -13.77 6.19
N GLU A 503 -27.14 -13.72 7.40
CA GLU A 503 -26.69 -14.93 8.10
C GLU A 503 -27.84 -15.92 8.30
N LYS A 504 -29.03 -15.42 8.64
CA LYS A 504 -30.23 -16.26 8.77
C LYS A 504 -30.62 -16.89 7.44
N ILE A 505 -30.57 -16.15 6.33
CA ILE A 505 -30.83 -16.67 4.98
C ILE A 505 -29.80 -17.76 4.64
N ILE A 506 -28.51 -17.53 4.90
CA ILE A 506 -27.44 -18.50 4.64
C ILE A 506 -27.68 -19.82 5.38
N ARG A 507 -28.12 -19.78 6.64
CA ARG A 507 -28.48 -20.98 7.42
C ARG A 507 -29.63 -21.77 6.78
N PHE A 508 -30.58 -21.08 6.14
CA PHE A 508 -31.69 -21.71 5.43
C PHE A 508 -31.26 -22.31 4.08
N LEU A 509 -30.27 -21.70 3.40
CA LEU A 509 -29.72 -22.19 2.15
C LEU A 509 -28.81 -23.41 2.31
N GLN A 510 -28.13 -23.55 3.45
CA GLN A 510 -27.24 -24.68 3.73
C GLN A 510 -27.98 -25.91 4.29
N GLY A 511 -29.24 -25.75 4.70
CA GLY A 511 -30.03 -26.77 5.38
C GLY A 511 -29.49 -27.09 6.78
N ARG A 512 -30.34 -27.62 7.68
CA ARG A 512 -29.85 -28.20 8.94
C ARG A 512 -28.99 -29.41 8.60
N SER A 513 -27.67 -29.26 8.61
CA SER A 513 -26.78 -30.41 8.68
C SER A 513 -27.13 -31.18 9.95
N SER A 514 -27.36 -32.48 9.87
CA SER A 514 -27.72 -33.37 10.98
C SER A 514 -26.60 -33.53 12.03
N ARG A 515 -25.71 -32.55 12.17
CA ARG A 515 -24.57 -32.54 13.10
C ARG A 515 -24.83 -31.79 14.41
N ASP A 516 -25.90 -30.99 14.51
CA ASP A 516 -26.18 -30.20 15.72
C ASP A 516 -27.25 -30.81 16.65
N SER A 517 -27.61 -32.09 16.48
CA SER A 517 -28.60 -32.77 17.35
C SER A 517 -27.98 -33.49 18.57
N SER A 518 -26.76 -33.15 18.99
CA SER A 518 -26.10 -33.82 20.14
C SER A 518 -25.61 -32.91 21.27
N ALA A 519 -26.03 -31.65 21.32
CA ALA A 519 -25.70 -30.74 22.41
C ALA A 519 -26.97 -30.11 23.01
N GLY A 520 -27.68 -30.87 23.85
CA GLY A 520 -28.83 -30.30 24.55
C GLY A 520 -29.73 -31.32 25.24
N SER A 521 -29.20 -32.16 26.12
CA SER A 521 -29.94 -32.74 27.25
C SER A 521 -28.97 -33.53 28.12
N ASP A 522 -28.46 -32.89 29.16
CA ASP A 522 -28.20 -33.50 30.48
C ASP A 522 -27.59 -32.45 31.42
N THR A 523 -28.47 -31.64 32.01
CA THR A 523 -28.20 -30.97 33.29
C THR A 523 -29.37 -31.23 34.21
N SER A 524 -29.45 -32.47 34.67
CA SER A 524 -30.26 -32.85 35.82
C SER A 524 -29.56 -32.34 37.09
N LEU A 525 -30.25 -31.47 37.81
CA LEU A 525 -29.88 -30.90 39.09
C LEU A 525 -29.66 -32.00 40.14
N GLU A 526 -28.44 -32.10 40.69
CA GLU A 526 -28.23 -32.61 42.05
C GLU A 526 -27.94 -31.43 42.97
N GLY A 527 -28.84 -31.26 43.95
CA GLY A 527 -28.82 -30.18 44.93
C GLY A 527 -27.79 -30.40 46.02
N ALA A 528 -27.01 -29.35 46.28
CA ALA A 528 -26.18 -29.24 47.47
C ALA A 528 -27.05 -28.99 48.72
N VAL A 529 -26.89 -29.82 49.74
CA VAL A 529 -27.46 -29.64 51.09
C VAL A 529 -26.68 -28.53 51.83
N PRO A 530 -27.34 -27.59 52.53
CA PRO A 530 -26.66 -26.63 53.39
C PRO A 530 -26.48 -27.18 54.81
N LEU A 531 -25.24 -27.12 55.30
CA LEU A 531 -24.89 -27.24 56.71
C LEU A 531 -25.45 -26.02 57.47
N GLY A 532 -26.35 -26.25 58.42
CA GLY A 532 -26.80 -25.23 59.39
C GLY A 532 -25.89 -25.16 60.62
N PRO A 533 -25.90 -24.07 61.39
CA PRO A 533 -25.40 -24.06 62.75
C PRO A 533 -26.54 -24.29 63.77
N THR A 534 -26.28 -25.21 64.71
CA THR A 534 -27.03 -25.59 65.93
C THR A 534 -28.49 -26.01 65.81
#